data_AF-A0A7V3ZHG7-F1
#
_entry.id   AF-A0A7V3ZHG7-F1
#
_cell.length_a   1.000
_cell.length_b   1.000
_cell.length_c   1.000
_cell.angle_alpha   90.00
_cell.angle_beta   90.00
_cell.angle_gamma   90.00
#
_symmetry.space_group_name_H-M   'P 1'
#
loop_
_entity.id
_entity.type
_entity.pdbx_description
1 polymer ?
#
loop_
_entity_poly.entity_id
_entity_poly.type
_entity_poly.pdbx_seq_one_letter_code
_entity_poly.pdbx_strand_id
1 'polypeptide(L)'
;MIDRLLNLMKYEFLGKRKTYLIFLLIYLGLVFIIWTRFHNRISDKDLELLTIYIFLTFFFSVGLVLIFIKNLRDINSEDLGYLSFSLPVTSYVLFLKRIKIVFSELVYFLLIVVLTGYFIFHGYNTSFSVAISSYFSKYGTILLIDFLFSFIFIFLIIALIIIARNLAYEKRFLRRLIYVGCTSYLVFGGYLHDFLAKCFPQKLLSIPSLEYQITSQGLQEGFNIPKTDYYVVGVLLKILLFILVIYLYNLLLEKYAERR
;
A
#
# COMPACT_ATOMS: atom_id res chain seq x y z
N MET A 1 0.54 27.48 -9.59
CA MET A 1 0.58 26.47 -8.51
C MET A 1 0.68 25.05 -9.07
N ILE A 2 -0.19 24.69 -10.03
CA ILE A 2 -0.16 23.41 -10.74
C ILE A 2 1.18 23.19 -11.48
N ASP A 3 1.71 24.21 -12.17
CA ASP A 3 2.98 24.07 -12.91
C ASP A 3 4.19 23.81 -12.01
N ARG A 4 4.21 24.39 -10.80
CA ARG A 4 5.26 24.14 -9.81
C ARG A 4 5.18 22.71 -9.27
N LEU A 5 3.97 22.22 -8.99
CA LEU A 5 3.74 20.83 -8.58
C LEU A 5 4.21 19.86 -9.68
N LEU A 6 3.81 20.12 -10.93
CA LEU A 6 4.17 19.29 -12.08
C LEU A 6 5.68 19.26 -12.32
N ASN A 7 6.35 20.41 -12.20
CA ASN A 7 7.81 20.48 -12.33
C ASN A 7 8.50 19.70 -11.21
N LEU A 8 8.11 19.90 -9.95
CA LEU A 8 8.67 19.14 -8.81
C LEU A 8 8.50 17.62 -9.02
N MET A 9 7.29 17.19 -9.41
CA MET A 9 7.04 15.79 -9.74
C MET A 9 7.92 15.30 -10.88
N LYS A 10 8.02 16.06 -11.99
CA LYS A 10 8.82 15.70 -13.16
C LYS A 10 10.29 15.48 -12.79
N TYR A 11 10.88 16.36 -12.00
CA TYR A 11 12.27 16.23 -11.57
C TYR A 11 12.47 15.01 -10.66
N GLU A 12 11.53 14.75 -9.75
CA GLU A 12 11.64 13.60 -8.85
C GLU A 12 11.49 12.26 -9.59
N PHE A 13 10.55 12.17 -10.54
CA PHE A 13 10.41 11.00 -11.42
C PHE A 13 11.63 10.79 -12.31
N LEU A 14 12.17 11.85 -12.91
CA LEU A 14 13.37 11.78 -13.74
C LEU A 14 14.59 11.30 -12.92
N GLY A 15 14.74 11.80 -11.69
CA GLY A 15 15.80 11.38 -10.78
C GLY A 15 15.71 9.89 -10.40
N LYS A 16 14.49 9.35 -10.28
CA LYS A 16 14.23 7.97 -9.87
C LYS A 16 14.11 6.97 -11.05
N ARG A 17 14.12 7.44 -12.30
CA ARG A 17 13.89 6.62 -13.51
C ARG A 17 14.82 5.41 -13.61
N LYS A 18 16.12 5.59 -13.36
CA LYS A 18 17.11 4.50 -13.43
C LYS A 18 16.82 3.44 -12.37
N THR A 19 16.45 3.85 -11.16
CA THR A 19 16.12 2.95 -10.05
C THR A 19 14.88 2.10 -10.35
N TYR A 20 13.82 2.68 -10.91
CA TYR A 20 12.64 1.92 -11.31
C TYR A 20 12.94 0.88 -12.39
N LEU A 21 13.76 1.26 -13.38
CA LEU A 21 14.15 0.35 -14.46
C LEU A 21 15.00 -0.83 -13.93
N ILE A 22 15.97 -0.56 -13.05
CA ILE A 22 16.75 -1.62 -12.39
C ILE A 22 15.84 -2.55 -11.60
N PHE A 23 14.91 -1.99 -10.81
CA PHE A 23 13.99 -2.78 -10.01
C PHE A 23 13.07 -3.65 -10.88
N LEU A 24 12.57 -3.11 -11.99
CA LEU A 24 11.76 -3.85 -12.97
C LEU A 24 12.55 -5.02 -13.58
N LEU A 25 13.80 -4.79 -13.97
CA LEU A 25 14.66 -5.84 -14.55
C LEU A 25 14.97 -6.95 -13.54
N ILE A 26 15.25 -6.57 -12.28
CA ILE A 26 15.46 -7.54 -11.19
C ILE A 26 14.19 -8.37 -10.98
N TYR A 27 13.03 -7.73 -10.95
CA TYR A 27 11.75 -8.42 -10.79
C TYR A 27 11.49 -9.42 -11.92
N LEU A 28 11.58 -8.98 -13.18
CA LEU A 28 11.36 -9.86 -14.33
C LEU A 28 12.37 -11.01 -14.37
N GLY A 29 13.64 -10.74 -14.04
CA GLY A 29 14.68 -11.76 -13.93
C GLY A 29 14.38 -12.81 -12.86
N LEU A 30 13.97 -12.39 -11.66
CA LEU A 30 13.61 -13.31 -10.57
C LEU A 30 12.40 -14.17 -10.93
N VAL A 31 11.36 -13.56 -11.48
CA VAL A 31 10.17 -14.28 -11.94
C VAL A 31 10.54 -15.31 -12.99
N PHE A 32 11.37 -14.96 -13.96
CA PHE A 32 11.81 -15.88 -15.02
C PHE A 32 12.65 -17.05 -14.48
N ILE A 33 13.59 -16.80 -13.56
CA ILE A 33 14.41 -17.86 -12.93
C ILE A 33 13.52 -18.85 -12.16
N ILE A 34 12.53 -18.33 -11.45
CA ILE A 34 11.61 -19.13 -10.65
C ILE A 34 10.70 -19.95 -11.55
N TRP A 35 10.10 -19.30 -12.54
CA TRP A 35 9.28 -19.97 -13.55
C TRP A 35 10.05 -21.12 -14.22
N THR A 36 11.25 -20.88 -14.75
CA THR A 36 12.06 -21.92 -15.41
C THR A 36 12.50 -23.05 -14.46
N ARG A 37 12.78 -22.77 -13.18
CA ARG A 37 13.15 -23.81 -12.20
C ARG A 37 11.98 -24.69 -11.81
N PHE A 38 10.79 -24.12 -11.62
CA PHE A 38 9.61 -24.86 -11.19
C PHE A 38 8.98 -25.64 -12.34
N HIS A 39 8.95 -25.06 -13.54
CA HIS A 39 8.45 -25.71 -14.75
C HIS A 39 9.17 -27.03 -15.08
N ASN A 40 10.47 -27.10 -14.76
CA ASN A 40 11.29 -28.28 -15.02
C ASN A 40 11.28 -29.32 -13.89
N ARG A 41 10.68 -29.02 -12.72
CA ARG A 41 10.79 -29.87 -11.51
C ARG A 41 9.45 -30.37 -10.98
N ILE A 42 8.38 -29.61 -11.14
CA ILE A 42 7.08 -29.96 -10.58
C ILE A 42 6.23 -30.56 -11.70
N SER A 43 5.79 -31.81 -11.53
CA SER A 43 4.91 -32.47 -12.52
C SER A 43 3.45 -32.02 -12.40
N ASP A 44 3.02 -31.57 -11.22
CA ASP A 44 1.68 -31.04 -10.97
C ASP A 44 1.63 -29.52 -11.25
N LYS A 45 1.00 -29.15 -12.36
CA LYS A 45 0.90 -27.76 -12.81
C LYS A 45 0.12 -26.87 -11.84
N ASP A 46 -0.84 -27.40 -11.09
CA ASP A 46 -1.60 -26.61 -10.10
C ASP A 46 -0.72 -26.26 -8.89
N LEU A 47 0.09 -27.21 -8.42
CA LEU A 47 1.07 -26.98 -7.35
C LEU A 47 2.18 -26.02 -7.78
N GLU A 48 2.65 -26.13 -9.02
CA GLU A 48 3.62 -25.22 -9.62
C GLU A 48 3.10 -23.78 -9.61
N LEU A 49 1.86 -23.60 -10.08
CA LEU A 49 1.22 -22.30 -10.21
C LEU A 49 0.89 -21.67 -8.84
N LEU A 50 0.48 -22.47 -7.86
CA LEU A 50 0.33 -22.02 -6.47
C LEU A 50 1.66 -21.51 -5.90
N THR A 51 2.75 -22.23 -6.14
CA THR A 51 4.09 -21.85 -5.66
C THR A 51 4.53 -20.53 -6.29
N ILE A 52 4.31 -20.35 -7.59
CA ILE A 52 4.59 -19.10 -8.30
C ILE A 52 3.71 -17.96 -7.74
N TYR A 53 2.42 -18.20 -7.48
CA TYR A 53 1.53 -17.21 -6.86
C TYR A 53 2.03 -16.75 -5.49
N ILE A 54 2.39 -17.68 -4.60
CA ILE A 54 2.93 -17.35 -3.26
C ILE A 54 4.20 -16.51 -3.38
N PHE A 55 5.10 -16.86 -4.30
CA PHE A 55 6.31 -16.09 -4.54
C PHE A 55 6.01 -14.68 -5.05
N LEU A 56 5.09 -14.53 -6.00
CA LEU A 56 4.66 -13.22 -6.52
C LEU A 56 4.05 -12.35 -5.41
N THR A 57 3.21 -12.93 -4.54
CA THR A 57 2.64 -12.25 -3.38
C THR A 57 3.71 -11.81 -2.39
N PHE A 58 4.70 -12.67 -2.10
CA PHE A 58 5.83 -12.32 -1.25
C PHE A 58 6.64 -11.17 -1.86
N PHE A 59 7.02 -11.26 -3.13
CA PHE A 59 7.76 -10.19 -3.81
C PHE A 59 6.98 -8.88 -3.82
N PHE A 60 5.67 -8.94 -4.08
CA PHE A 60 4.78 -7.80 -3.99
C PHE A 60 4.85 -7.17 -2.59
N SER A 61 4.74 -7.95 -1.52
CA SER A 61 4.83 -7.44 -0.15
C SER A 61 6.17 -6.74 0.15
N VAL A 62 7.30 -7.30 -0.31
CA VAL A 62 8.62 -6.68 -0.16
C VAL A 62 8.72 -5.38 -0.94
N GLY A 63 8.25 -5.37 -2.19
CA GLY A 63 8.24 -4.16 -3.03
C GLY A 63 7.43 -3.03 -2.42
N LEU A 64 6.27 -3.34 -1.82
CA LEU A 64 5.46 -2.37 -1.09
C LEU A 64 6.22 -1.74 0.09
N VAL A 65 6.90 -2.56 0.90
CA VAL A 65 7.72 -2.08 2.02
C VAL A 65 8.86 -1.17 1.52
N LEU A 66 9.50 -1.52 0.40
CA LEU A 66 10.57 -0.71 -0.18
C LEU A 66 10.06 0.64 -0.70
N ILE A 67 8.93 0.65 -1.42
CA ILE A 67 8.24 1.89 -1.84
C ILE A 67 7.94 2.74 -0.59
N PHE A 68 7.41 2.12 0.45
CA PHE A 68 7.07 2.80 1.70
C PHE A 68 8.28 3.46 2.37
N ILE A 69 9.35 2.70 2.60
CA ILE A 69 10.58 3.17 3.27
C ILE A 69 11.26 4.27 2.47
N LYS A 70 11.43 4.06 1.15
CA LYS A 70 12.02 5.06 0.26
C LYS A 70 11.26 6.37 0.36
N ASN A 71 9.93 6.27 0.33
CA ASN A 71 9.12 7.47 0.34
C ASN A 71 9.12 8.21 1.69
N LEU A 72 9.11 7.48 2.80
CA LEU A 72 9.26 8.09 4.12
C LEU A 72 10.62 8.75 4.32
N ARG A 73 11.69 8.16 3.74
CA ARG A 73 13.03 8.76 3.76
C ARG A 73 13.03 10.11 3.06
N ASP A 74 12.44 10.21 1.87
CA ASP A 74 12.41 11.47 1.11
C ASP A 74 11.64 12.57 1.85
N ILE A 75 10.60 12.24 2.62
CA ILE A 75 9.93 13.24 3.49
C ILE A 75 10.95 13.84 4.46
N ASN A 76 11.71 12.97 5.13
CA ASN A 76 12.64 13.38 6.17
C ASN A 76 13.85 14.14 5.63
N SER A 77 14.42 13.72 4.49
CA SER A 77 15.64 14.30 3.94
C SER A 77 15.43 15.40 2.90
N GLU A 78 14.35 15.34 2.11
CA GLU A 78 14.12 16.28 1.01
C GLU A 78 12.97 17.24 1.35
N ASP A 79 11.78 16.74 1.70
CA ASP A 79 10.59 17.60 1.88
C ASP A 79 10.72 18.54 3.08
N LEU A 80 11.17 18.03 4.23
CA LEU A 80 11.47 18.88 5.39
C LEU A 80 12.69 19.80 5.13
N GLY A 81 13.61 19.36 4.25
CA GLY A 81 14.71 20.18 3.76
C GLY A 81 14.20 21.37 2.94
N TYR A 82 13.27 21.17 2.00
CA TYR A 82 12.68 22.25 1.20
C TYR A 82 11.98 23.31 2.06
N LEU A 83 11.33 22.91 3.16
CA LEU A 83 10.74 23.85 4.12
C LEU A 83 11.80 24.59 4.94
N SER A 84 13.01 24.05 5.06
CA SER A 84 14.13 24.70 5.76
C SER A 84 14.84 25.77 4.92
N PHE A 85 14.73 25.73 3.59
CA PHE A 85 15.29 26.72 2.66
C PHE A 85 14.25 27.77 2.23
N SER A 86 14.68 28.98 1.83
CA SER A 86 13.79 30.10 1.45
C SER A 86 13.13 29.92 0.07
N LEU A 87 12.84 28.69 -0.32
CA LEU A 87 12.12 28.39 -1.54
C LEU A 87 10.62 28.61 -1.30
N PRO A 88 9.88 29.25 -2.22
CA PRO A 88 8.46 29.53 -2.06
C PRO A 88 7.62 28.28 -2.34
N VAL A 89 7.83 27.21 -1.57
CA VAL A 89 7.09 25.95 -1.63
C VAL A 89 6.24 25.84 -0.36
N THR A 90 4.92 25.79 -0.52
CA THR A 90 3.98 25.69 0.59
C THR A 90 3.80 24.25 1.07
N SER A 91 3.46 24.07 2.36
CA SER A 91 3.20 22.78 3.00
C SER A 91 2.23 21.89 2.21
N TYR A 92 1.14 22.48 1.72
CA TYR A 92 0.13 21.79 0.93
C TYR A 92 0.67 21.28 -0.43
N VAL A 93 1.58 22.01 -1.08
CA VAL A 93 2.21 21.57 -2.34
C VAL A 93 3.12 20.37 -2.09
N LEU A 94 3.87 20.35 -0.98
CA LEU A 94 4.69 19.20 -0.59
C LEU A 94 3.81 17.98 -0.28
N PHE A 95 2.73 18.15 0.49
CA PHE A 95 1.76 17.08 0.74
C PHE A 95 1.21 16.48 -0.57
N LEU A 96 0.71 17.32 -1.48
CA LEU A 96 0.17 16.87 -2.76
C LEU A 96 1.22 16.17 -3.63
N LYS A 97 2.45 16.71 -3.68
CA LYS A 97 3.57 16.08 -4.38
C LYS A 97 3.78 14.67 -3.86
N ARG A 98 3.89 14.53 -2.54
CA ARG A 98 4.18 13.28 -1.85
C ARG A 98 3.11 12.23 -2.11
N ILE A 99 1.84 12.58 -1.93
CA ILE A 99 0.71 11.66 -2.16
C ILE A 99 0.65 11.21 -3.61
N LYS A 100 0.81 12.12 -4.57
CA LYS A 100 0.78 11.76 -5.99
C LYS A 100 1.93 10.82 -6.35
N ILE A 101 3.13 11.05 -5.84
CA ILE A 101 4.29 10.18 -6.10
C ILE A 101 4.08 8.78 -5.50
N VAL A 102 3.66 8.69 -4.23
CA VAL A 102 3.36 7.38 -3.60
C VAL A 102 2.28 6.64 -4.40
N PHE A 103 1.20 7.34 -4.74
CA PHE A 103 0.09 6.77 -5.50
C PHE A 103 0.55 6.26 -6.87
N SER A 104 1.30 7.05 -7.62
CA SER A 104 1.83 6.66 -8.93
C SER A 104 2.82 5.50 -8.85
N GLU A 105 3.72 5.49 -7.87
CA GLU A 105 4.65 4.36 -7.66
C GLU A 105 3.89 3.07 -7.32
N LEU A 106 2.86 3.16 -6.47
CA LEU A 106 2.01 2.01 -6.11
C LEU A 106 1.23 1.48 -7.31
N VAL A 107 0.56 2.36 -8.07
CA VAL A 107 -0.19 1.97 -9.26
C VAL A 107 0.73 1.34 -10.29
N TYR A 108 1.91 1.92 -10.54
CA TYR A 108 2.89 1.36 -11.44
C TYR A 108 3.37 -0.04 -11.00
N PHE A 109 3.70 -0.19 -9.72
CA PHE A 109 4.13 -1.47 -9.18
C PHE A 109 3.03 -2.53 -9.22
N LEU A 110 1.80 -2.15 -8.88
CA LEU A 110 0.63 -3.02 -8.94
C LEU A 110 0.33 -3.45 -10.37
N LEU A 111 0.40 -2.55 -11.35
CA LEU A 111 0.25 -2.88 -12.76
C LEU A 111 1.28 -3.91 -13.23
N ILE A 112 2.54 -3.76 -12.84
CA ILE A 112 3.59 -4.73 -13.16
C ILE A 112 3.24 -6.11 -12.59
N VAL A 113 2.89 -6.18 -11.30
CA VAL A 113 2.59 -7.47 -10.65
C VAL A 113 1.34 -8.12 -11.25
N VAL A 114 0.28 -7.35 -11.51
CA VAL A 114 -0.95 -7.86 -12.13
C VAL A 114 -0.69 -8.35 -13.56
N LEU A 115 0.06 -7.60 -14.38
CA LEU A 115 0.39 -8.01 -15.74
C LEU A 115 1.24 -9.28 -15.75
N THR A 116 2.29 -9.34 -14.92
CA THR A 116 3.13 -10.54 -14.83
C THR A 116 2.35 -11.74 -14.31
N GLY A 117 1.52 -11.56 -13.29
CA GLY A 117 0.62 -12.59 -12.80
C GLY A 117 -0.31 -13.07 -13.89
N TYR A 118 -0.97 -12.16 -14.62
CA TYR A 118 -1.85 -12.50 -15.73
C TYR A 118 -1.18 -13.37 -16.80
N PHE A 119 0.02 -12.99 -17.26
CA PHE A 119 0.75 -13.79 -18.27
C PHE A 119 1.09 -15.19 -17.76
N ILE A 120 1.47 -15.32 -16.49
CA ILE A 120 1.77 -16.61 -15.88
C ILE A 120 0.48 -17.44 -15.73
N PHE A 121 -0.58 -16.90 -15.12
CA PHE A 121 -1.83 -17.63 -14.91
C PHE A 121 -2.48 -18.06 -16.21
N HIS A 122 -2.47 -17.20 -17.23
CA HIS A 122 -3.04 -17.53 -18.54
C HIS A 122 -2.23 -18.60 -19.29
N GLY A 123 -0.91 -18.64 -19.09
CA GLY A 123 -0.04 -19.63 -19.75
C GLY A 123 -0.24 -21.07 -19.28
N TYR A 124 -0.78 -21.29 -18.08
CA TYR A 124 -0.91 -22.62 -17.48
C TYR A 124 -2.32 -23.24 -17.59
N ASN A 125 -3.37 -22.42 -17.77
CA ASN A 125 -4.78 -22.83 -17.91
C ASN A 125 -5.19 -24.02 -17.01
N THR A 126 -4.93 -23.90 -15.71
CA THR A 126 -5.26 -24.91 -14.71
C THR A 126 -6.49 -24.54 -13.88
N SER A 127 -6.97 -25.48 -13.04
CA SER A 127 -8.10 -25.25 -12.13
C SER A 127 -7.85 -24.04 -11.21
N PHE A 128 -6.63 -23.93 -10.67
CA PHE A 128 -6.21 -22.80 -9.84
C PHE A 128 -6.19 -21.47 -10.61
N SER A 129 -5.72 -21.46 -11.86
CA SER A 129 -5.71 -20.25 -12.70
C SER A 129 -7.12 -19.69 -12.96
N VAL A 130 -8.09 -20.58 -13.20
CA VAL A 130 -9.50 -20.24 -13.45
C VAL A 130 -10.13 -19.68 -12.18
N ALA A 131 -9.84 -20.28 -11.04
CA ALA A 131 -10.36 -19.81 -9.76
C ALA A 131 -9.84 -18.43 -9.36
N ILE A 132 -8.52 -18.18 -9.49
CA ILE A 132 -7.94 -16.85 -9.26
C ILE A 132 -8.61 -15.83 -10.18
N SER A 133 -8.74 -16.15 -11.47
CA SER A 133 -9.34 -15.25 -12.46
C SER A 133 -10.82 -14.96 -12.13
N SER A 134 -11.58 -15.99 -11.75
CA SER A 134 -12.97 -15.86 -11.30
C SER A 134 -13.10 -14.98 -10.06
N TYR A 135 -12.23 -15.17 -9.07
CA TYR A 135 -12.22 -14.39 -7.84
C TYR A 135 -11.89 -12.91 -8.10
N PHE A 136 -10.82 -12.62 -8.84
CA PHE A 136 -10.44 -11.25 -9.16
C PHE A 136 -11.40 -10.57 -10.13
N SER A 137 -12.08 -11.30 -11.02
CA SER A 137 -13.13 -10.70 -11.85
C SER A 137 -14.34 -10.23 -11.03
N LYS A 138 -14.71 -10.97 -9.98
CA LYS A 138 -15.84 -10.63 -9.09
C LYS A 138 -15.50 -9.58 -8.04
N TYR A 139 -14.32 -9.66 -7.43
CA TYR A 139 -13.97 -8.85 -6.25
C TYR A 139 -12.74 -7.95 -6.44
N GLY A 140 -12.00 -8.11 -7.54
CA GLY A 140 -10.68 -7.50 -7.73
C GLY A 140 -10.71 -5.97 -7.67
N THR A 141 -11.72 -5.31 -8.25
CA THR A 141 -11.85 -3.85 -8.19
C THR A 141 -11.98 -3.34 -6.76
N ILE A 142 -12.81 -3.99 -5.94
CA ILE A 142 -13.04 -3.58 -4.54
C ILE A 142 -11.79 -3.83 -3.70
N LEU A 143 -11.17 -5.00 -3.86
CA LEU A 143 -9.92 -5.35 -3.18
C LEU A 143 -8.79 -4.38 -3.54
N LEU A 144 -8.68 -3.99 -4.80
CA LEU A 144 -7.66 -3.05 -5.27
C LEU A 144 -7.88 -1.64 -4.68
N ILE A 145 -9.12 -1.17 -4.65
CA ILE A 145 -9.47 0.12 -4.04
C ILE A 145 -9.15 0.10 -2.54
N ASP A 146 -9.64 -0.90 -1.80
CA ASP A 146 -9.40 -1.01 -0.35
C ASP A 146 -7.91 -1.13 -0.04
N PHE A 147 -7.16 -1.88 -0.85
CA PHE A 147 -5.71 -1.99 -0.76
C PHE A 147 -5.01 -0.62 -0.95
N LEU A 148 -5.31 0.11 -2.04
CA LEU A 148 -4.68 1.40 -2.32
C LEU A 148 -4.97 2.42 -1.21
N PHE A 149 -6.23 2.54 -0.78
CA PHE A 149 -6.61 3.47 0.28
C PHE A 149 -5.98 3.11 1.61
N SER A 150 -6.01 1.83 2.01
CA SER A 150 -5.42 1.37 3.27
C SER A 150 -3.91 1.60 3.29
N PHE A 151 -3.22 1.35 2.18
CA PHE A 151 -1.78 1.59 2.08
C PHE A 151 -1.42 3.08 2.22
N ILE A 152 -2.13 3.97 1.51
CA ILE A 152 -1.91 5.43 1.59
C ILE A 152 -2.20 5.93 3.01
N PHE A 153 -3.23 5.39 3.64
CA PHE A 153 -3.60 5.79 4.99
C PHE A 153 -2.52 5.39 6.02
N ILE A 154 -2.03 4.15 5.97
CA ILE A 154 -0.90 3.69 6.80
C ILE A 154 0.35 4.55 6.54
N PHE A 155 0.61 4.87 5.26
CA PHE A 155 1.70 5.76 4.86
C PHE A 155 1.61 7.11 5.54
N LEU A 156 0.42 7.72 5.51
CA LEU A 156 0.21 9.02 6.14
C LEU A 156 0.37 8.96 7.66
N ILE A 157 -0.14 7.93 8.33
CA ILE A 157 0.05 7.76 9.78
C ILE A 157 1.53 7.74 10.14
N ILE A 158 2.35 6.94 9.43
CA ILE A 158 3.78 6.86 9.73
C ILE A 158 4.50 8.17 9.36
N ALA A 159 4.08 8.83 8.28
CA ALA A 159 4.62 10.12 7.91
C ALA A 159 4.32 11.21 8.97
N LEU A 160 3.15 11.21 9.60
CA LEU A 160 2.85 12.10 10.73
C LEU A 160 3.85 11.92 11.88
N ILE A 161 4.20 10.67 12.21
CA ILE A 161 5.17 10.36 13.25
C ILE A 161 6.56 10.94 12.92
N ILE A 162 6.99 10.82 11.66
CA ILE A 162 8.28 11.34 11.19
C ILE A 162 8.30 12.87 11.25
N ILE A 163 7.27 13.53 10.73
CA ILE A 163 7.19 15.01 10.75
C ILE A 163 7.14 15.51 12.21
N ALA A 164 6.31 14.89 13.06
CA ALA A 164 6.20 15.24 14.46
C ALA A 164 7.52 15.06 15.23
N ARG A 165 8.36 14.11 14.84
CA ARG A 165 9.71 13.90 15.43
C ARG A 165 10.58 15.15 15.31
N ASN A 166 10.47 15.86 14.19
CA ASN A 166 11.36 16.96 13.83
C ASN A 166 10.83 18.34 14.28
N LEU A 167 9.67 18.40 14.95
CA LEU A 167 9.13 19.64 15.52
C LEU A 167 10.02 20.21 16.63
N ALA A 168 9.91 21.53 16.87
CA ALA A 168 10.60 22.21 17.97
C ALA A 168 10.18 21.66 19.35
N TYR A 169 11.07 21.78 20.33
CA TYR A 169 10.84 21.29 21.70
C TYR A 169 9.59 21.90 22.36
N GLU A 170 9.28 23.16 22.04
CA GLU A 170 8.08 23.86 22.52
C GLU A 170 6.78 23.13 22.15
N LYS A 171 6.78 22.40 21.02
CA LYS A 171 5.64 21.61 20.54
C LYS A 171 5.63 20.17 21.09
N ARG A 172 6.32 19.89 22.21
CA ARG A 172 6.44 18.55 22.83
C ARG A 172 5.10 17.87 23.13
N PHE A 173 4.08 18.63 23.54
CA PHE A 173 2.75 18.08 23.84
C PHE A 173 2.09 17.56 22.56
N LEU A 174 2.06 18.38 21.50
CA LEU A 174 1.53 18.00 20.19
C LEU A 174 2.26 16.77 19.64
N ARG A 175 3.60 16.74 19.77
CA ARG A 175 4.41 15.57 19.40
C ARG A 175 3.90 14.32 20.14
N ARG A 176 3.85 14.33 21.47
CA ARG A 176 3.38 13.17 22.26
C ARG A 176 1.97 12.73 21.86
N LEU A 177 1.06 13.67 21.66
CA LEU A 177 -0.31 13.38 21.25
C LEU A 177 -0.36 12.63 19.90
N ILE A 178 0.44 13.07 18.92
CA ILE A 178 0.52 12.40 17.62
C ILE A 178 1.13 11.00 17.74
N TYR A 179 2.21 10.85 18.52
CA TYR A 179 2.82 9.54 18.75
C TYR A 179 1.81 8.57 19.38
N VAL A 180 1.13 8.98 20.45
CA VAL A 180 0.12 8.15 21.13
C VAL A 180 -1.06 7.87 20.21
N GLY A 181 -1.60 8.87 19.51
CA GLY A 181 -2.73 8.70 18.59
C GLY A 181 -2.41 7.76 17.43
N CYS A 182 -1.25 7.91 16.79
CA CYS A 182 -0.84 7.06 15.67
C CYS A 182 -0.53 5.63 16.13
N THR A 183 0.20 5.45 17.24
CA THR A 183 0.53 4.11 17.76
C THR A 183 -0.71 3.38 18.28
N SER A 184 -1.58 4.07 19.01
CA SER A 184 -2.85 3.48 19.47
C SER A 184 -3.72 3.05 18.30
N TYR A 185 -3.81 3.84 17.23
CA TYR A 185 -4.54 3.43 16.05
C TYR A 185 -3.92 2.20 15.36
N LEU A 186 -2.59 2.17 15.19
CA LEU A 186 -1.91 1.03 14.56
C LEU A 186 -2.08 -0.28 15.35
N VAL A 187 -2.15 -0.21 16.67
CA VAL A 187 -2.30 -1.39 17.55
C VAL A 187 -3.77 -1.77 17.76
N PHE A 188 -4.66 -0.79 17.95
CA PHE A 188 -6.05 -1.01 18.38
C PHE A 188 -7.11 -0.70 17.32
N GLY A 189 -6.72 -0.27 16.12
CA GLY A 189 -7.67 0.11 15.05
C GLY A 189 -8.63 -1.02 14.66
N GLY A 190 -8.17 -2.27 14.65
CA GLY A 190 -9.01 -3.44 14.41
C GLY A 190 -10.09 -3.63 15.48
N TYR A 191 -9.71 -3.56 16.77
CA TYR A 191 -10.66 -3.68 17.89
C TYR A 191 -11.72 -2.58 17.88
N LEU A 192 -11.34 -1.35 17.56
CA LEU A 192 -12.27 -0.24 17.40
C LEU A 192 -13.27 -0.53 16.27
N HIS A 193 -12.79 -1.07 15.15
CA HIS A 193 -13.65 -1.42 14.03
C HIS A 193 -14.64 -2.54 14.40
N ASP A 194 -14.17 -3.59 15.07
CA ASP A 194 -15.00 -4.72 15.51
C ASP A 194 -16.05 -4.28 16.54
N PHE A 195 -15.66 -3.42 17.48
CA PHE A 195 -16.58 -2.85 18.46
C PHE A 195 -17.69 -2.04 17.77
N LEU A 196 -17.33 -1.19 16.81
CA LEU A 196 -18.31 -0.41 16.05
C LEU A 196 -19.21 -1.30 15.19
N ALA A 197 -18.67 -2.37 14.61
CA ALA A 197 -19.44 -3.34 13.85
C ALA A 197 -20.46 -4.10 14.72
N LYS A 198 -20.14 -4.36 16.00
CA LYS A 198 -21.11 -4.93 16.96
C LYS A 198 -22.23 -3.95 17.29
N CYS A 199 -21.90 -2.68 17.50
CA CYS A 199 -22.89 -1.64 17.82
C CYS A 199 -23.76 -1.29 16.61
N PHE A 200 -23.21 -1.35 15.39
CA PHE A 200 -23.89 -1.02 14.15
C PHE A 200 -23.63 -2.08 13.07
N PRO A 201 -24.37 -3.21 13.10
CA PRO A 201 -24.08 -4.40 12.28
C PRO A 201 -24.54 -4.29 10.81
N GLN A 202 -24.78 -3.07 10.31
CA GLN A 202 -25.22 -2.83 8.94
C GLN A 202 -24.09 -3.16 7.95
N LYS A 203 -24.20 -4.31 7.29
CA LYS A 203 -23.24 -4.79 6.30
C LYS A 203 -23.47 -4.10 4.95
N LEU A 204 -22.38 -3.65 4.35
CA LEU A 204 -22.33 -3.11 3.00
C LEU A 204 -22.02 -4.22 1.97
N LEU A 205 -21.04 -5.07 2.28
CA LEU A 205 -20.53 -6.11 1.40
C LEU A 205 -19.85 -7.21 2.23
N SER A 206 -19.86 -8.44 1.74
CA SER A 206 -19.04 -9.53 2.25
C SER A 206 -18.22 -10.12 1.10
N ILE A 207 -16.89 -10.14 1.26
CA ILE A 207 -15.98 -10.77 0.29
C ILE A 207 -15.51 -12.09 0.89
N PRO A 208 -15.75 -13.23 0.22
CA PRO A 208 -15.25 -14.52 0.68
C PRO A 208 -13.72 -14.55 0.65
N SER A 209 -13.10 -15.35 1.51
CA SER A 209 -11.67 -15.64 1.44
C SER A 209 -11.34 -16.41 0.16
N LEU A 210 -10.17 -16.14 -0.44
CA LEU A 210 -9.62 -16.99 -1.49
C LEU A 210 -8.82 -18.12 -0.82
N GLU A 211 -9.43 -19.30 -0.70
CA GLU A 211 -8.87 -20.43 0.02
C GLU A 211 -8.62 -21.65 -0.86
N TYR A 212 -7.42 -22.19 -0.74
CA TYR A 212 -6.96 -23.39 -1.43
C TYR A 212 -6.15 -24.24 -0.46
N GLN A 213 -6.57 -25.49 -0.25
CA GLN A 213 -5.88 -26.48 0.57
C GLN A 213 -5.14 -27.47 -0.31
N ILE A 214 -3.90 -27.77 0.06
CA ILE A 214 -3.11 -28.84 -0.54
C ILE A 214 -3.54 -30.14 0.16
N THR A 215 -4.22 -31.02 -0.57
CA THR A 215 -4.59 -32.36 -0.10
C THR A 215 -3.75 -33.43 -0.80
N SER A 216 -3.77 -34.67 -0.30
CA SER A 216 -3.13 -35.82 -0.96
C SER A 216 -3.74 -36.14 -2.34
N GLN A 217 -4.88 -35.56 -2.68
CA GLN A 217 -5.57 -35.69 -3.97
C GLN A 217 -5.40 -34.45 -4.88
N GLY A 218 -4.61 -33.47 -4.46
CA GLY A 218 -4.38 -32.21 -5.20
C GLY A 218 -4.91 -30.97 -4.46
N LEU A 219 -5.00 -29.85 -5.18
CA LEU A 219 -5.52 -28.58 -4.67
C LEU A 219 -7.05 -28.60 -4.61
N GLN A 220 -7.62 -28.45 -3.41
CA GLN A 220 -9.07 -28.35 -3.18
C GLN A 220 -9.43 -27.00 -2.54
N GLU A 221 -10.60 -26.45 -2.86
CA GLU A 221 -11.11 -25.24 -2.18
C GLU A 221 -11.37 -25.55 -0.70
N GLY A 222 -10.68 -24.83 0.20
CA GLY A 222 -10.91 -24.90 1.64
C GLY A 222 -11.91 -23.83 2.08
N PHE A 223 -12.68 -24.08 3.14
CA PHE A 223 -13.58 -23.08 3.74
C PHE A 223 -13.37 -23.04 5.25
N ASN A 224 -12.35 -22.33 5.73
CA ASN A 224 -12.10 -22.19 7.16
C ASN A 224 -11.57 -20.82 7.61
N ILE A 225 -11.40 -19.84 6.73
CA ILE A 225 -11.03 -18.46 7.09
C ILE A 225 -12.30 -17.58 7.07
N PRO A 226 -12.48 -16.68 8.06
CA PRO A 226 -13.61 -15.76 8.07
C PRO A 226 -13.62 -14.86 6.83
N LYS A 227 -14.83 -14.64 6.29
CA LYS A 227 -15.09 -13.68 5.20
C LYS A 227 -14.72 -12.26 5.65
N THR A 228 -14.31 -11.42 4.72
CA THR A 228 -14.09 -10.00 4.98
C THR A 228 -15.43 -9.27 4.85
N ASP A 229 -16.01 -8.90 5.99
CA ASP A 229 -17.26 -8.12 6.04
C ASP A 229 -16.96 -6.63 6.12
N TYR A 230 -17.50 -5.86 5.17
CA TYR A 230 -17.47 -4.41 5.17
C TYR A 230 -18.74 -3.86 5.82
N TYR A 231 -18.59 -3.16 6.94
CA TYR A 231 -19.70 -2.51 7.63
C TYR A 231 -19.78 -1.03 7.26
N VAL A 232 -20.99 -0.48 7.12
CA VAL A 232 -21.22 0.93 6.78
C VAL A 232 -20.47 1.86 7.73
N VAL A 233 -20.57 1.62 9.04
CA VAL A 233 -19.90 2.42 10.07
C VAL A 233 -18.38 2.34 9.99
N GLY A 234 -17.83 1.18 9.61
CA GLY A 234 -16.40 1.01 9.37
C GLY A 234 -15.89 1.90 8.23
N VAL A 235 -16.64 1.93 7.13
CA VAL A 235 -16.32 2.76 5.96
C VAL A 235 -16.38 4.25 6.33
N LEU A 236 -17.44 4.68 7.03
CA LEU A 236 -17.57 6.07 7.49
C LEU A 236 -16.41 6.48 8.40
N LEU A 237 -16.04 5.62 9.35
CA LEU A 237 -14.89 5.86 10.23
C LEU A 237 -13.59 5.99 9.44
N LYS A 238 -13.31 5.09 8.47
CA LYS A 238 -12.13 5.17 7.61
C LYS A 238 -12.06 6.52 6.88
N ILE A 239 -13.17 7.01 6.33
CA ILE A 239 -13.24 8.31 5.65
C ILE A 239 -12.94 9.47 6.60
N LEU A 240 -13.57 9.48 7.78
CA LEU A 240 -13.35 10.52 8.78
C LEU A 240 -11.89 10.58 9.26
N LEU A 241 -11.30 9.41 9.55
CA LEU A 241 -9.91 9.30 9.93
C LEU A 241 -8.98 9.75 8.81
N PHE A 242 -9.29 9.43 7.55
CA PHE A 242 -8.51 9.88 6.41
C PHE A 242 -8.48 11.41 6.31
N ILE A 243 -9.63 12.07 6.45
CA ILE A 243 -9.73 13.54 6.45
C ILE A 243 -8.92 14.13 7.63
N LEU A 244 -9.06 13.55 8.82
CA LEU A 244 -8.34 14.00 10.02
C LEU A 244 -6.82 13.89 9.84
N VAL A 245 -6.34 12.78 9.29
CA VAL A 245 -4.90 12.55 9.07
C VAL A 245 -4.34 13.53 8.04
N ILE A 246 -5.07 13.83 6.97
CA ILE A 246 -4.68 14.86 5.99
C ILE A 246 -4.57 16.23 6.63
N TYR A 247 -5.56 16.59 7.45
CA TYR A 247 -5.56 17.86 8.18
C TYR A 247 -4.35 17.96 9.11
N LEU A 248 -4.11 16.93 9.93
CA LEU A 248 -2.96 16.88 10.84
C LEU A 248 -1.64 16.96 10.09
N TYR A 249 -1.51 16.31 8.93
CA TYR A 249 -0.28 16.34 8.15
C TYR A 249 0.08 17.75 7.71
N ASN A 250 -0.88 18.48 7.14
CA ASN A 250 -0.66 19.85 6.68
C ASN A 250 -0.37 20.79 7.87
N LEU A 251 -1.11 20.66 8.97
CA LEU A 251 -0.88 21.42 10.19
C LEU A 251 0.56 21.22 10.71
N LEU A 252 1.06 19.99 10.71
CA LEU A 252 2.41 19.71 11.19
C LEU A 252 3.49 20.30 10.30
N LEU A 253 3.31 20.27 8.98
CA LEU A 253 4.23 20.90 8.05
C LEU A 253 4.25 22.43 8.21
N GLU A 254 3.09 23.07 8.39
CA GLU A 254 3.01 24.51 8.70
C GLU A 254 3.72 24.83 10.02
N LYS A 255 3.46 24.06 11.07
CA LYS A 255 4.13 24.20 12.37
C LYS A 255 5.65 23.95 12.28
N TYR A 256 6.12 23.18 11.31
CA TYR A 256 7.54 23.01 11.05
C TYR A 256 8.14 24.22 10.32
N ALA A 257 7.41 24.79 9.35
CA ALA A 257 7.82 25.97 8.58
C ALA A 257 7.90 27.27 9.41
N GLU A 258 7.02 27.42 10.42
CA GLU A 258 7.03 28.52 11.42
C GLU A 258 8.32 28.62 12.27
N ARG A 259 9.32 27.74 12.10
CA ARG A 259 10.63 27.85 12.78
C ARG A 259 11.46 29.06 12.34
N ARG A 260 10.96 29.90 11.44
CA ARG A 260 11.54 31.17 10.98
C ARG A 260 10.73 32.33 11.52
#